data_AF-A0A818V4G6-F1
#
_entry.id   AF-A0A818V4G6-F1
#
_cell.length_a   1.000
_cell.length_b   1.000
_cell.length_c   1.000
_cell.angle_alpha   90.00
_cell.angle_beta   90.00
_cell.angle_gamma   90.00
#
_symmetry.space_group_name_H-M   'P 1'
#
loop_
_entity.id
_entity.type
_entity.pdbx_description
1 polymer ?
#
loop_
_entity_poly.entity_id
_entity_poly.type
_entity_poly.pdbx_seq_one_letter_code
_entity_poly.pdbx_strand_id
1 'polypeptide(L)'
;MQLQHSDEKVVNKMSLYLLHTAPVTQSAYDAWKIRERKRLKRDREERDQHEREQQELERWHNMTEEEREAELKKNPKMIANKVPKAKYKFLQKYYHRGAFFMDKDDDIYKRDYSSPTLEDHFDKSVLPKVMQVKNFGMAGRTKYTHLVDQDTTSFQSPWASDKQSNKKFYNEHAGGLKQVFERPKLKATSKKTH
;
A
#
# COMPACT_ATOMS: atom_id res chain seq x y z
N MET A 1 -46.15 -19.81 74.92
CA MET A 1 -45.19 -18.74 75.27
C MET A 1 -44.26 -18.58 74.08
N GLN A 2 -44.36 -17.44 73.40
CA GLN A 2 -43.63 -17.11 72.18
C GLN A 2 -42.14 -16.97 72.49
N LEU A 3 -41.27 -17.48 71.62
CA LEU A 3 -39.87 -17.08 71.55
C LEU A 3 -39.52 -16.81 70.09
N GLN A 4 -38.86 -15.69 69.91
CA GLN A 4 -38.98 -14.77 68.78
C GLN A 4 -38.00 -15.09 67.66
N HIS A 5 -38.42 -14.77 66.44
CA HIS A 5 -37.58 -14.66 65.26
C HIS A 5 -36.64 -13.46 65.41
N SER A 6 -35.35 -13.69 65.54
CA SER A 6 -34.31 -12.72 65.16
C SER A 6 -32.96 -13.39 65.30
N ASP A 7 -32.27 -13.63 64.18
CA ASP A 7 -30.84 -13.31 64.00
C ASP A 7 -30.29 -13.87 62.69
N GLU A 8 -30.91 -13.49 61.57
CA GLU A 8 -30.44 -13.77 60.20
C GLU A 8 -29.67 -12.57 59.60
N LYS A 9 -29.16 -11.67 60.43
CA LYS A 9 -28.57 -10.37 59.99
C LYS A 9 -27.17 -10.08 60.51
N VAL A 10 -26.35 -11.10 60.79
CA VAL A 10 -24.92 -10.89 61.14
C VAL A 10 -23.96 -11.63 60.21
N VAL A 11 -24.42 -12.58 59.39
CA VAL A 11 -23.52 -13.31 58.46
C VAL A 11 -23.13 -12.47 57.23
N ASN A 12 -23.81 -11.35 56.98
CA ASN A 12 -23.66 -10.60 55.73
C ASN A 12 -22.90 -9.27 55.87
N LYS A 13 -21.77 -9.28 56.59
CA LYS A 13 -20.79 -8.16 56.56
C LYS A 13 -19.34 -8.60 56.38
N MET A 14 -19.02 -9.87 56.62
CA MET A 14 -17.70 -10.45 56.31
C MET A 14 -17.63 -11.08 54.90
N SER A 15 -18.77 -11.35 54.26
CA SER A 15 -18.84 -11.93 52.92
C SER A 15 -18.58 -10.93 51.79
N LEU A 16 -18.82 -9.63 52.00
CA LEU A 16 -18.65 -8.61 50.95
C LEU A 16 -17.22 -8.08 50.78
N TYR A 17 -16.33 -8.35 51.73
CA TYR A 17 -14.91 -7.99 51.63
C TYR A 17 -14.04 -9.09 50.97
N LEU A 18 -14.54 -10.32 50.83
CA LEU A 18 -13.80 -11.40 50.16
C LEU A 18 -13.96 -11.45 48.64
N LEU A 19 -14.89 -10.69 48.05
CA LEU A 19 -15.11 -10.65 46.60
C LEU A 19 -14.30 -9.57 45.87
N HIS A 20 -13.62 -8.68 46.59
CA HIS A 20 -12.80 -7.61 46.00
C HIS A 20 -11.32 -7.96 45.88
N THR A 21 -10.89 -9.11 46.41
CA THR A 21 -9.52 -9.62 46.30
C THR A 21 -9.55 -11.12 46.11
N ALA A 22 -10.19 -11.61 45.04
CA ALA A 22 -9.81 -12.92 44.54
C ALA A 22 -8.30 -12.87 44.28
N PRO A 23 -7.47 -13.76 44.88
CA PRO A 23 -6.04 -13.75 44.61
C PRO A 23 -5.89 -13.93 43.11
N VAL A 24 -5.34 -12.92 42.43
CA VAL A 24 -4.92 -13.04 41.04
C VAL A 24 -4.04 -14.29 41.02
N THR A 25 -4.54 -15.36 40.39
CA THR A 25 -3.79 -16.60 40.31
C THR A 25 -2.45 -16.27 39.66
N GLN A 26 -1.37 -16.92 40.06
CA GLN A 26 -0.04 -16.67 39.51
C GLN A 26 -0.06 -16.61 37.96
N SER A 27 -0.87 -17.48 37.35
CA SER A 27 -1.16 -17.49 35.91
C SER A 27 -1.74 -16.18 35.35
N ALA A 28 -2.73 -15.58 36.03
CA ALA A 28 -3.32 -14.31 35.62
C ALA A 28 -2.33 -13.13 35.76
N TYR A 29 -1.46 -13.17 36.79
CA TYR A 29 -0.38 -12.19 36.98
C TYR A 29 0.69 -12.31 35.89
N ASP A 30 1.11 -13.54 35.56
CA ASP A 30 2.07 -13.80 34.49
C ASP A 30 1.51 -13.42 33.12
N ALA A 31 0.23 -13.69 32.86
CA ALA A 31 -0.46 -13.25 31.65
C ALA A 31 -0.51 -11.72 31.54
N TRP A 32 -0.74 -11.02 32.66
CA TRP A 32 -0.65 -9.57 32.70
C TRP A 32 0.77 -9.08 32.40
N LYS A 33 1.79 -9.67 33.03
CA LYS A 33 3.21 -9.32 32.80
C LYS A 33 3.63 -9.53 31.34
N ILE A 34 3.13 -10.59 30.69
CA ILE A 34 3.37 -10.84 29.26
C ILE A 34 2.73 -9.74 28.40
N ARG A 35 1.48 -9.35 28.68
CA ARG A 35 0.81 -8.26 27.96
C ARG A 35 1.54 -6.94 28.14
N GLU A 36 1.97 -6.64 29.36
CA GLU A 36 2.67 -5.40 29.67
C GLU A 36 4.02 -5.32 28.97
N ARG A 37 4.80 -6.42 29.01
CA ARG A 37 6.05 -6.52 28.25
C ARG A 37 5.83 -6.41 26.74
N LYS A 38 4.72 -6.95 26.20
CA LYS A 38 4.36 -6.78 24.78
C LYS A 38 4.02 -5.33 24.42
N ARG A 39 3.43 -4.55 25.33
CA ARG A 39 3.17 -3.11 25.12
C ARG A 39 4.48 -2.33 25.02
N LEU A 40 5.33 -2.45 26.04
CA LEU A 40 6.65 -1.83 26.06
C LEU A 40 7.48 -2.21 24.82
N LYS A 41 7.41 -3.47 24.40
CA LYS A 41 8.08 -3.95 23.19
C LYS A 41 7.56 -3.25 21.94
N ARG A 42 6.24 -3.13 21.76
CA ARG A 42 5.64 -2.43 20.61
C ARG A 42 6.08 -0.97 20.54
N ASP A 43 6.02 -0.26 21.66
CA ASP A 43 6.36 1.17 21.70
C ASP A 43 7.86 1.39 21.37
N ARG A 44 8.71 0.45 21.78
CA ARG A 44 10.13 0.44 21.40
C ARG A 44 10.31 0.09 19.92
N GLU A 45 9.65 -0.96 19.43
CA GLU A 45 9.72 -1.40 18.04
C GLU A 45 9.22 -0.32 17.07
N GLU A 46 8.17 0.44 17.41
CA GLU A 46 7.66 1.55 16.62
C GLU A 46 8.69 2.70 16.51
N ARG A 47 9.37 3.04 17.61
CA ARG A 47 10.45 4.04 17.60
C ARG A 47 11.64 3.57 16.77
N ASP A 48 12.11 2.35 17.04
CA ASP A 48 13.25 1.75 16.33
C ASP A 48 12.91 1.55 14.83
N GLN A 49 11.65 1.31 14.47
CA GLN A 49 11.18 1.25 13.09
C GLN A 49 11.23 2.62 12.41
N HIS A 50 10.72 3.66 13.07
CA HIS A 50 10.78 5.02 12.53
C HIS A 50 12.24 5.48 12.34
N GLU A 51 13.12 5.22 13.31
CA GLU A 51 14.56 5.56 13.17
C GLU A 51 15.22 4.82 12.01
N ARG A 52 14.91 3.53 11.81
CA ARG A 52 15.40 2.76 10.66
C ARG A 52 14.88 3.31 9.33
N GLU A 53 13.61 3.69 9.26
CA GLU A 53 13.03 4.30 8.05
C GLU A 53 13.71 5.64 7.72
N GLN A 54 14.02 6.46 8.71
CA GLN A 54 14.76 7.71 8.51
C GLN A 54 16.20 7.47 8.06
N GLN A 55 16.90 6.51 8.67
CA GLN A 55 18.26 6.14 8.26
C GLN A 55 18.30 5.58 6.83
N GLU A 56 17.31 4.78 6.44
CA GLU A 56 17.16 4.33 5.05
C GLU A 56 16.91 5.54 4.14
N LEU A 57 15.96 6.42 4.44
CA LEU A 57 15.73 7.62 3.63
C LEU A 57 16.99 8.46 3.48
N GLU A 58 17.74 8.71 4.54
CA GLU A 58 19.01 9.42 4.50
C GLU A 58 20.05 8.68 3.63
N ARG A 59 20.13 7.36 3.73
CA ARG A 59 20.97 6.52 2.85
C ARG A 59 20.56 6.70 1.38
N TRP A 60 19.27 6.60 1.05
CA TRP A 60 18.74 6.80 -0.31
C TRP A 60 18.96 8.21 -0.84
N HIS A 61 18.88 9.20 0.04
CA HIS A 61 19.23 10.58 -0.27
C HIS A 61 20.72 10.69 -0.55
N ASN A 62 21.60 10.06 0.22
CA ASN A 62 23.06 10.10 0.11
C ASN A 62 23.64 9.31 -1.07
N MET A 63 22.95 8.29 -1.57
CA MET A 63 23.38 7.49 -2.72
C MET A 63 23.31 8.25 -4.05
N THR A 64 24.21 7.89 -4.97
CA THR A 64 24.20 8.38 -6.36
C THR A 64 23.12 7.69 -7.20
N GLU A 65 22.76 8.25 -8.35
CA GLU A 65 21.73 7.67 -9.23
C GLU A 65 22.11 6.27 -9.75
N GLU A 66 23.39 6.05 -10.07
CA GLU A 66 23.88 4.76 -10.58
C GLU A 66 23.78 3.65 -9.51
N GLU A 67 24.12 3.98 -8.26
CA GLU A 67 23.99 3.07 -7.12
C GLU A 67 22.52 2.76 -6.83
N ARG A 68 21.66 3.79 -6.93
CA ARG A 68 20.21 3.67 -6.75
C ARG A 68 19.60 2.69 -7.75
N GLU A 69 19.92 2.84 -9.04
CA GLU A 69 19.46 1.92 -10.09
C GLU A 69 19.96 0.49 -9.87
N ALA A 70 21.22 0.32 -9.49
CA ALA A 70 21.79 -0.99 -9.19
C ALA A 70 21.11 -1.68 -8.00
N GLU A 71 20.75 -0.92 -6.96
CA GLU A 71 20.05 -1.45 -5.79
C GLU A 71 18.58 -1.79 -6.11
N LEU A 72 17.87 -0.96 -6.86
CA LEU A 72 16.53 -1.26 -7.36
C LEU A 72 16.49 -2.52 -8.25
N LYS A 73 17.57 -2.75 -9.01
CA LYS A 73 17.71 -3.95 -9.84
C LYS A 73 18.00 -5.21 -9.02
N LYS A 74 18.79 -5.09 -7.94
CA LYS A 74 19.07 -6.20 -7.00
C LYS A 74 17.86 -6.53 -6.12
N ASN A 75 17.14 -5.49 -5.67
CA ASN A 75 15.99 -5.57 -4.79
C ASN A 75 14.73 -5.05 -5.50
N PRO A 76 14.16 -5.83 -6.45
CA PRO A 76 12.95 -5.42 -7.12
C PRO A 76 11.80 -5.30 -6.12
N LYS A 77 10.99 -4.24 -6.25
CA LYS A 77 9.81 -4.03 -5.40
C LYS A 77 8.85 -5.21 -5.52
N MET A 78 8.73 -6.00 -4.46
CA MET A 78 7.78 -7.11 -4.40
C MET A 78 6.38 -6.57 -4.10
N ILE A 79 5.52 -6.57 -5.11
CA ILE A 79 4.11 -6.20 -4.96
C ILE A 79 3.34 -7.49 -4.68
N ALA A 80 3.03 -7.75 -3.42
CA ALA A 80 2.30 -8.96 -2.99
C ALA A 80 0.95 -9.13 -3.73
N ASN A 81 0.24 -8.02 -3.95
CA ASN A 81 -1.10 -8.00 -4.56
C ASN A 81 -1.09 -7.78 -6.09
N LYS A 82 0.00 -8.18 -6.77
CA LYS A 82 0.11 -8.05 -8.23
C LYS A 82 -0.70 -9.15 -8.92
N VAL A 83 -1.94 -8.82 -9.28
CA VAL A 83 -2.78 -9.71 -10.11
C VAL A 83 -2.21 -9.73 -11.54
N PRO A 84 -2.05 -10.92 -12.16
CA PRO A 84 -1.68 -11.01 -13.56
C PRO A 84 -2.73 -10.28 -14.40
N LYS A 85 -2.31 -9.25 -15.16
CA LYS A 85 -3.21 -8.54 -16.06
C LYS A 85 -3.52 -9.46 -17.24
N ALA A 86 -4.75 -9.99 -17.32
CA ALA A 86 -5.16 -10.73 -18.51
C ALA A 86 -5.34 -9.79 -19.69
N LYS A 87 -5.29 -10.37 -20.89
CA LYS A 87 -5.53 -9.64 -22.14
C LYS A 87 -7.05 -9.43 -22.31
N TYR A 88 -7.48 -8.18 -22.21
CA TYR A 88 -8.88 -7.80 -22.44
C TYR A 88 -9.26 -8.00 -23.92
N LYS A 89 -10.52 -8.36 -24.15
CA LYS A 89 -11.12 -8.36 -25.49
C LYS A 89 -11.32 -6.95 -26.01
N PHE A 90 -11.44 -6.81 -27.33
CA PHE A 90 -11.69 -5.52 -27.97
C PHE A 90 -13.01 -4.91 -27.45
N LEU A 91 -12.96 -3.65 -27.03
CA LEU A 91 -14.08 -2.90 -26.41
C LEU A 91 -14.63 -3.44 -25.08
N GLN A 92 -13.95 -4.41 -24.44
CA GLN A 92 -14.37 -4.92 -23.14
C GLN A 92 -14.37 -3.82 -22.07
N LYS A 93 -15.38 -3.82 -21.20
CA LYS A 93 -15.45 -2.91 -20.06
C LYS A 93 -14.36 -3.23 -19.04
N TYR A 94 -13.60 -2.22 -18.66
CA TYR A 94 -12.66 -2.31 -17.55
C TYR A 94 -13.39 -2.07 -16.22
N TYR A 95 -13.23 -3.01 -15.30
CA TYR A 95 -13.63 -2.87 -13.91
C TYR A 95 -12.38 -2.66 -13.05
N HIS A 96 -12.32 -1.50 -12.40
CA HIS A 96 -11.25 -1.21 -11.45
C HIS A 96 -11.52 -1.98 -10.16
N ARG A 97 -10.54 -2.74 -9.68
CA ARG A 97 -10.65 -3.56 -8.44
C ARG A 97 -10.92 -2.73 -7.18
N GLY A 98 -10.53 -1.45 -7.19
CA GLY A 98 -10.54 -0.57 -6.03
C GLY A 98 -9.12 -0.29 -5.52
N ALA A 99 -8.92 0.87 -4.89
CA ALA A 99 -7.64 1.27 -4.29
C ALA A 99 -7.62 1.12 -2.76
N PHE A 100 -8.79 1.00 -2.14
CA PHE A 100 -8.96 0.92 -0.69
C PHE A 100 -8.85 -0.52 -0.21
N PHE A 101 -8.39 -0.72 1.03
CA PHE A 101 -8.29 -2.03 1.71
C PHE A 101 -7.36 -3.06 1.05
N MET A 102 -6.45 -2.61 0.19
CA MET A 102 -5.44 -3.48 -0.45
C MET A 102 -4.26 -3.83 0.47
N ASP A 103 -4.24 -3.32 1.70
CA ASP A 103 -3.21 -3.64 2.70
C ASP A 103 -3.44 -5.03 3.31
N LYS A 104 -4.69 -5.51 3.29
CA LYS A 104 -5.04 -6.84 3.75
C LYS A 104 -4.94 -7.83 2.60
N ASP A 105 -4.24 -8.93 2.84
CA ASP A 105 -4.06 -9.99 1.86
C ASP A 105 -5.26 -10.95 1.85
N ASP A 106 -6.46 -10.42 1.58
CA ASP A 106 -7.68 -11.22 1.52
C ASP A 106 -7.83 -11.89 0.14
N ASP A 107 -8.19 -13.17 0.13
CA ASP A 107 -8.29 -13.97 -1.10
C ASP A 107 -9.30 -13.44 -2.12
N ILE A 108 -10.28 -12.65 -1.67
CA ILE A 108 -11.27 -12.00 -2.54
C ILE A 108 -10.57 -11.08 -3.56
N TYR A 109 -9.55 -10.33 -3.13
CA TYR A 109 -8.85 -9.36 -3.99
C TYR A 109 -7.89 -10.00 -4.99
N LYS A 110 -7.59 -11.29 -4.84
CA LYS A 110 -6.74 -12.08 -5.75
C LYS A 110 -7.53 -12.66 -6.93
N ARG A 111 -8.87 -12.53 -6.92
CA ARG A 111 -9.73 -13.06 -8.00
C ARG A 111 -9.48 -12.35 -9.32
N ASP A 112 -9.82 -13.03 -10.40
CA ASP A 112 -9.72 -12.47 -11.74
C ASP A 112 -10.91 -11.55 -12.05
N TYR A 113 -10.64 -10.24 -12.00
CA TYR A 113 -11.60 -9.18 -12.37
C TYR A 113 -11.54 -8.80 -13.85
N SER A 114 -10.68 -9.43 -14.64
CA SER A 114 -10.51 -9.16 -16.07
C SER A 114 -11.35 -10.05 -16.97
N SER A 115 -12.15 -10.94 -16.39
CA SER A 115 -13.07 -11.80 -17.13
C SER A 115 -14.15 -10.99 -17.87
N PRO A 116 -14.52 -11.38 -19.10
CA PRO A 116 -15.59 -10.72 -19.84
C PRO A 116 -16.92 -10.90 -19.12
N THR A 117 -17.65 -9.81 -18.96
CA THR A 117 -18.96 -9.81 -18.30
C THR A 117 -20.07 -9.67 -19.33
N LEU A 118 -21.16 -10.42 -19.14
CA LEU A 118 -22.43 -10.34 -19.88
C LEU A 118 -22.25 -10.10 -21.41
N GLU A 119 -22.30 -8.84 -21.86
CA GLU A 119 -22.20 -8.41 -23.27
C GLU A 119 -20.81 -8.54 -23.90
N ASP A 120 -19.75 -8.68 -23.10
CA ASP A 120 -18.37 -8.78 -23.58
C ASP A 120 -17.91 -10.23 -23.82
N HIS A 121 -18.82 -11.21 -23.73
CA HIS A 121 -18.53 -12.59 -24.12
C HIS A 121 -18.29 -12.69 -25.64
N PHE A 122 -19.02 -11.91 -26.44
CA PHE A 122 -18.89 -11.86 -27.89
C PHE A 122 -17.66 -11.06 -28.32
N ASP A 123 -16.98 -11.50 -29.38
CA ASP A 123 -15.84 -10.78 -29.93
C ASP A 123 -16.30 -9.62 -30.83
N LYS A 124 -16.13 -8.39 -30.33
CA LYS A 124 -16.52 -7.15 -31.02
C LYS A 124 -15.56 -6.78 -32.16
N SER A 125 -14.45 -7.49 -32.34
CA SER A 125 -13.49 -7.25 -33.44
C SER A 125 -14.06 -7.64 -34.81
N VAL A 126 -14.97 -8.62 -34.84
CA VAL A 126 -15.59 -9.15 -36.07
C VAL A 126 -16.69 -8.22 -36.60
N LEU A 127 -17.08 -7.21 -35.81
CA LEU A 127 -18.09 -6.23 -36.21
C LEU A 127 -17.56 -5.29 -37.31
N PRO A 128 -18.43 -4.78 -38.20
CA PRO A 128 -18.07 -3.74 -39.15
C PRO A 128 -17.48 -2.50 -38.46
N LYS A 129 -16.53 -1.81 -39.10
CA LYS A 129 -15.78 -0.69 -38.51
C LYS A 129 -16.67 0.40 -37.89
N VAL A 130 -17.82 0.68 -38.51
CA VAL A 130 -18.80 1.68 -38.01
C VAL A 130 -19.42 1.26 -36.67
N MET A 131 -19.56 -0.04 -36.43
CA MET A 131 -20.09 -0.64 -35.20
C MET A 131 -19.03 -0.94 -34.14
N GLN A 132 -17.73 -0.82 -34.46
CA GLN A 132 -16.60 -1.02 -33.53
C GLN A 132 -16.45 0.14 -32.54
N VAL A 133 -17.54 0.47 -31.83
CA VAL A 133 -17.65 1.61 -30.93
C VAL A 133 -18.46 1.19 -29.69
N LYS A 134 -18.16 1.79 -28.52
CA LYS A 134 -18.67 1.31 -27.23
C LYS A 134 -20.19 1.46 -27.02
N ASN A 135 -20.78 2.52 -27.57
CA ASN A 135 -22.21 2.85 -27.42
C ASN A 135 -22.83 3.11 -28.80
N PHE A 136 -22.78 2.12 -29.70
CA PHE A 136 -23.36 2.27 -31.03
C PHE A 136 -24.88 2.47 -30.94
N GLY A 137 -25.41 3.50 -31.62
CA GLY A 137 -26.85 3.82 -31.60
C GLY A 137 -27.35 4.61 -30.39
N MET A 138 -26.50 4.96 -29.42
CA MET A 138 -26.88 5.82 -28.29
C MET A 138 -26.46 7.27 -28.49
N ALA A 139 -27.28 8.21 -27.98
CA ALA A 139 -26.95 9.63 -27.95
C ALA A 139 -25.77 9.91 -26.99
N GLY A 140 -25.00 10.98 -27.24
CA GLY A 140 -23.87 11.39 -26.39
C GLY A 140 -22.56 10.63 -26.60
N ARG A 141 -22.37 10.00 -27.76
CA ARG A 141 -21.14 9.30 -28.11
C ARG A 141 -19.96 10.26 -28.32
N THR A 142 -18.82 9.97 -27.68
CA THR A 142 -17.56 10.68 -27.91
C THR A 142 -16.98 10.40 -29.31
N LYS A 143 -16.40 11.42 -29.94
CA LYS A 143 -15.71 11.31 -31.24
C LYS A 143 -14.50 10.36 -31.23
N TYR A 144 -13.81 10.26 -30.10
CA TYR A 144 -12.64 9.40 -29.92
C TYR A 144 -13.04 7.96 -29.51
N THR A 145 -12.36 6.98 -30.08
CA THR A 145 -12.67 5.54 -29.97
C THR A 145 -11.93 4.89 -28.79
N HIS A 146 -10.61 4.71 -28.91
CA HIS A 146 -9.74 4.12 -27.90
C HIS A 146 -8.32 4.68 -28.06
N LEU A 147 -7.57 4.70 -26.96
CA LEU A 147 -6.23 5.32 -26.92
C LEU A 147 -5.31 4.77 -28.00
N VAL A 148 -5.32 3.46 -28.23
CA VAL A 148 -4.44 2.80 -29.22
C VAL A 148 -4.65 3.32 -30.65
N ASP A 149 -5.87 3.71 -31.02
CA ASP A 149 -6.18 4.26 -32.36
C ASP A 149 -5.77 5.73 -32.50
N GLN A 150 -5.52 6.41 -31.38
CA GLN A 150 -5.11 7.81 -31.32
C GLN A 150 -3.66 7.97 -30.85
N ASP A 151 -2.99 6.87 -30.50
CA ASP A 151 -1.62 6.85 -30.01
C ASP A 151 -0.67 6.99 -31.19
N THR A 152 -0.01 8.15 -31.26
CA THR A 152 0.98 8.47 -32.30
C THR A 152 2.42 8.17 -31.84
N THR A 153 2.61 7.45 -30.73
CA THR A 153 3.93 7.16 -30.19
C THR A 153 4.74 6.32 -31.17
N SER A 154 5.89 6.84 -31.63
CA SER A 154 6.81 6.11 -32.50
C SER A 154 7.81 5.30 -31.65
N PHE A 155 7.59 3.98 -31.59
CA PHE A 155 8.49 3.04 -30.89
C PHE A 155 9.87 2.90 -31.52
N GLN A 156 10.08 3.45 -32.73
CA GLN A 156 11.38 3.45 -33.42
C GLN A 156 12.24 4.68 -33.09
N SER A 157 11.76 5.58 -32.23
CA SER A 157 12.55 6.75 -31.83
C SER A 157 13.81 6.33 -31.06
N PRO A 158 15.01 6.86 -31.40
CA PRO A 158 16.23 6.66 -30.61
C PRO A 158 16.09 7.06 -29.14
N TRP A 159 15.12 7.92 -28.81
CA TRP A 159 14.85 8.36 -27.44
C TRP A 159 13.99 7.36 -26.66
N ALA A 160 13.27 6.46 -27.35
CA ALA A 160 12.43 5.44 -26.74
C ALA A 160 13.19 4.13 -26.43
N SER A 161 14.39 3.94 -26.99
CA SER A 161 15.15 2.70 -26.79
C SER A 161 16.08 2.79 -25.58
N ASP A 162 15.90 1.86 -24.62
CA ASP A 162 16.73 1.69 -23.43
C ASP A 162 18.07 0.98 -23.77
N LYS A 163 18.82 1.52 -24.73
CA LYS A 163 20.17 1.05 -25.04
C LYS A 163 21.17 1.83 -24.20
N GLN A 164 22.17 1.14 -23.68
CA GLN A 164 23.26 1.75 -22.90
C GLN A 164 23.96 2.91 -23.64
N SER A 165 24.08 2.81 -24.96
CA SER A 165 24.60 3.88 -25.82
C SER A 165 23.76 5.16 -25.75
N ASN A 166 22.45 5.02 -25.68
CA ASN A 166 21.51 6.13 -25.72
C ASN A 166 21.44 6.82 -24.36
N LYS A 167 21.56 6.05 -23.26
CA LYS A 167 21.73 6.59 -21.90
C LYS A 167 23.00 7.42 -21.77
N LYS A 168 24.13 6.94 -22.30
CA LYS A 168 25.40 7.70 -22.30
C LYS A 168 25.27 8.99 -23.11
N PHE A 169 24.76 8.91 -24.33
CA PHE A 169 24.54 10.08 -25.18
C PHE A 169 23.62 11.10 -24.49
N TYR A 170 22.51 10.64 -23.90
CA TYR A 170 21.58 11.49 -23.17
C TYR A 170 22.25 12.18 -21.97
N ASN A 171 22.97 11.44 -21.13
CA ASN A 171 23.66 12.01 -19.96
C ASN A 171 24.77 13.00 -20.34
N GLU A 172 25.44 12.80 -21.48
CA GLU A 172 26.51 13.68 -21.96
C GLU A 172 26.00 14.91 -22.70
N HIS A 173 24.95 14.78 -23.52
CA HIS A 173 24.52 15.81 -24.48
C HIS A 173 23.22 16.54 -24.08
N ALA A 174 22.40 15.96 -23.21
CA ALA A 174 21.21 16.66 -22.73
C ALA A 174 21.56 17.61 -21.57
N GLY A 175 21.19 18.88 -21.72
CA GLY A 175 21.44 19.91 -20.72
C GLY A 175 20.76 19.59 -19.39
N GLY A 176 21.49 19.79 -18.27
CA GLY A 176 20.95 19.60 -16.91
C GLY A 176 21.06 18.18 -16.34
N LEU A 177 21.64 17.23 -17.07
CA LEU A 177 21.80 15.82 -16.63
C LEU A 177 23.18 15.45 -16.12
N LYS A 178 24.11 16.41 -16.07
CA LYS A 178 25.40 16.22 -15.42
C LYS A 178 25.16 15.97 -13.92
N GLN A 179 25.66 14.86 -13.40
CA GLN A 179 25.57 14.44 -12.00
C GLN A 179 26.43 15.30 -11.05
N VAL A 180 26.34 16.63 -11.18
CA VAL A 180 27.00 17.60 -10.31
C VAL A 180 25.92 18.19 -9.40
N PHE A 181 25.51 17.43 -8.40
CA PHE A 181 24.51 17.88 -7.43
C PHE A 181 25.21 18.35 -6.15
N GLU A 182 25.46 19.66 -6.06
CA GLU A 182 25.87 20.27 -4.79
C GLU A 182 24.64 20.44 -3.89
N ARG A 183 24.65 19.74 -2.76
CA ARG A 183 23.56 19.85 -1.78
C ARG A 183 23.65 21.19 -1.06
N PRO A 184 22.59 22.02 -1.08
CA PRO A 184 22.57 23.23 -0.28
C PRO A 184 22.70 22.87 1.21
N LYS A 185 23.63 23.51 1.91
CA LYS A 185 23.83 23.32 3.35
C LYS A 185 22.55 23.75 4.08
N LEU A 186 22.09 22.95 5.03
CA LEU A 186 20.98 23.30 5.92
C LEU A 186 21.31 24.63 6.61
N LYS A 187 20.41 25.62 6.50
CA LYS A 187 20.58 26.90 7.21
C LYS A 187 20.60 26.61 8.71
N ALA A 188 21.67 26.99 9.40
CA ALA A 188 21.75 26.89 10.85
C ALA A 188 20.64 27.74 11.47
N THR A 189 19.65 27.09 12.07
CA THR A 189 18.63 27.79 12.86
C THR A 189 19.28 28.19 14.19
N SER A 190 19.50 29.48 14.38
CA SER A 190 19.88 30.03 15.68
C SER A 190 18.78 29.68 16.69
N LYS A 191 19.06 28.73 17.58
CA LYS A 191 18.21 28.49 18.74
C LYS A 191 18.35 29.69 19.65
N LYS A 192 17.37 30.60 19.64
CA LYS A 192 17.24 31.62 20.69
C LYS A 192 16.96 30.89 22.00
N THR A 193 17.97 30.81 22.85
CA THR A 193 17.84 30.48 24.26
C THR A 193 17.00 31.58 24.92
N HIS A 194 15.91 31.20 25.57
CA HIS A 194 15.02 32.10 26.30
C HIS A 194 15.55 32.36 27.71
#